data_AF-A0A2U3ADV7-F1
#
_entry.id   AF-A0A2U3ADV7-F1
#
_cell.length_a   1.000
_cell.length_b   1.000
_cell.length_c   1.000
_cell.angle_alpha   90.00
_cell.angle_beta   90.00
_cell.angle_gamma   90.00
#
_symmetry.space_group_name_H-M   'P 1'
#
loop_
_entity.id
_entity.type
_entity.pdbx_description
1 polymer ?
#
loop_
_entity_poly.entity_id
_entity_poly.type
_entity_poly.pdbx_seq_one_letter_code
_entity_poly.pdbx_strand_id
1 'polypeptide(L)' 'ELWDYVHWFNNLRIHGTLGYLTPVEFKQQPL' A
#
# COMPACT_ATOMS: atom_id res chain seq x y z
N GLU A 1 -12.31 -13.30 -1.32
CA GLU A 1 -10.92 -13.81 -1.47
C GLU A 1 -10.04 -12.93 -2.35
N LEU A 2 -10.19 -12.89 -3.68
CA LEU A 2 -9.32 -12.04 -4.53
C LEU A 2 -9.44 -10.55 -4.20
N TRP A 3 -10.66 -10.07 -3.98
CA TRP A 3 -10.91 -8.67 -3.61
C TRP A 3 -10.23 -8.28 -2.30
N ASP A 4 -10.28 -9.16 -1.29
CA ASP A 4 -9.65 -8.92 0.00
C ASP A 4 -8.12 -8.89 -0.12
N TYR A 5 -7.56 -9.79 -0.94
CA TYR A 5 -6.13 -9.80 -1.23
C TYR A 5 -5.67 -8.52 -1.95
N VAL A 6 -6.43 -8.09 -2.97
CA VAL A 6 -6.15 -6.87 -3.73
C VAL A 6 -6.26 -5.64 -2.82
N HIS A 7 -7.24 -5.62 -1.92
CA HIS A 7 -7.39 -4.53 -0.95
C HIS A 7 -6.21 -4.51 0.03
N TRP A 8 -5.86 -5.66 0.60
CA TRP A 8 -4.74 -5.81 1.53
C TRP A 8 -3.42 -5.36 0.90
N PHE A 9 -3.09 -5.85 -0.30
CA PHE A 9 -1.84 -5.50 -0.99
C PHE A 9 -1.72 -4.00 -1.30
N ASN A 10 -2.82 -3.36 -1.72
CA ASN A 10 -2.78 -1.97 -2.15
C ASN A 10 -2.83 -0.97 -0.98
N ASN A 11 -3.36 -1.35 0.19
CA ASN A 11 -3.66 -0.42 1.28
C ASN A 11 -2.95 -0.75 2.61
N LEU A 12 -2.48 -1.98 2.82
CA LEU A 12 -1.83 -2.36 4.09
C LEU A 12 -0.31 -2.41 3.95
N ARG A 13 0.37 -1.82 4.94
CA ARG A 13 1.84 -1.80 5.03
C ARG A 13 2.32 -2.60 6.23
N ILE A 14 3.05 -3.68 5.98
CA ILE A 14 3.61 -4.53 7.04
C ILE A 14 4.80 -3.82 7.74
N HIS A 15 5.59 -3.04 7.00
CA HIS A 15 6.79 -2.37 7.51
C HIS A 15 6.55 -0.89 7.83
N GLY A 16 5.67 -0.66 8.81
CA GLY A 16 5.35 0.66 9.37
C GLY A 16 6.57 1.53 9.70
N THR A 17 7.64 0.93 10.20
CA THR A 17 8.81 1.61 10.75
C THR A 17 9.87 1.98 9.71
N LEU A 18 9.85 1.36 8.54
CA LEU A 18 10.83 1.61 7.47
C LEU A 18 10.46 2.77 6.55
N GLY A 19 9.33 3.44 6.80
CA GLY A 19 8.88 4.60 6.00
C GLY A 19 8.44 4.27 4.57
N TYR A 20 8.26 2.99 4.23
CA TYR A 20 7.76 2.60 2.91
C TYR A 20 6.34 3.12 2.66
N LEU A 21 5.99 3.32 1.41
CA LEU A 21 4.64 3.70 1.01
C LEU A 21 3.91 2.47 0.48
N THR A 22 2.61 2.41 0.74
CA THR A 22 1.73 1.47 0.05
C THR A 22 1.66 1.82 -1.45
N PRO A 23 1.27 0.86 -2.31
CA PRO A 23 1.12 1.13 -3.74
C PRO A 23 0.19 2.30 -4.06
N VAL A 24 -0.87 2.50 -3.27
CA VAL A 24 -1.79 3.63 -3.44
C VAL A 24 -1.13 4.95 -3.04
N GLU A 25 -0.47 4.99 -1.87
CA GLU A 25 0.22 6.19 -1.40
C GLU A 25 1.32 6.63 -2.38
N PHE A 26 2.10 5.69 -2.91
CA PHE A 26 3.13 6.00 -3.90
C PHE A 26 2.54 6.64 -5.17
N LYS A 27 1.42 6.13 -5.68
CA LYS A 27 0.74 6.71 -6.86
C LYS A 27 0.15 8.10 -6.61
N GLN A 28 -0.14 8.43 -5.36
CA GLN A 28 -0.70 9.73 -4.99
C GLN A 28 0.39 10.80 -4.79
N GLN A 29 1.67 10.41 -4.78
CA GLN A 29 2.74 11.39 -4.69
C GLN A 29 2.84 12.17 -6.00
N PRO A 30 2.87 13.52 -5.92
CA PRO A 30 3.23 14.34 -7.07
C PRO A 30 4.71 14.08 -7.45
N LEU A 31 5.01 14.13 -8.75
CA LEU A 31 6.37 14.06 -9.29
C LEU A 31 7.25 15.21 -8.78
#